data_AF-K6TRJ2-F1
#
_entry.id   AF-K6TRJ2-F1
#
_cell.length_a   1.000
_cell.length_b   1.000
_cell.length_c   1.000
_cell.angle_alpha   90.00
_cell.angle_beta   90.00
_cell.angle_gamma   90.00
#
_symmetry.space_group_name_H-M   'P 1'
#
loop_
_entity.id
_entity.type
_entity.pdbx_description
1 polymer ?
#
loop_
_entity_poly.entity_id
_entity_poly.type
_entity_poly.pdbx_seq_one_letter_code
_entity_poly.pdbx_strand_id
1 'polypeptide(L)'
;MLIEKFVVFSIGQEEYAVPISQVKEVIYYTIPTRIPSSMDSVIGVINLRGKILPILNLSKEIGIKSNKEFKEQKIIIIENNNPF
;
A
#
# COMPACT_ATOMS: atom_id res chain seq x y z
N MET A 1 2.58 -18.70 -24.55
CA MET A 1 3.42 -18.45 -23.35
C MET A 1 2.76 -17.33 -22.58
N LEU A 2 2.30 -17.58 -21.35
CA LEU A 2 1.77 -16.51 -20.50
C LEU A 2 2.96 -15.77 -19.88
N ILE A 3 3.03 -14.46 -20.06
CA ILE A 3 4.03 -13.60 -19.43
C ILE A 3 3.38 -13.04 -18.17
N GLU A 4 3.83 -13.51 -17.00
CA GLU A 4 3.45 -12.91 -15.73
C GLU A 4 4.18 -11.57 -15.56
N LYS A 5 3.42 -10.54 -15.18
CA LYS A 5 3.92 -9.19 -14.98
C LYS A 5 3.68 -8.80 -13.53
N PHE A 6 4.66 -8.09 -12.96
CA PHE A 6 4.66 -7.68 -11.58
C PHE A 6 4.92 -6.18 -11.44
N VAL A 7 4.34 -5.58 -10.40
CA VAL A 7 4.77 -4.28 -9.91
C VAL A 7 5.81 -4.54 -8.82
N VAL A 8 7.04 -4.11 -9.07
CA VAL A 8 8.16 -4.24 -8.14
C VAL A 8 8.31 -2.94 -7.36
N PHE A 9 8.49 -3.06 -6.04
CA PHE A 9 8.65 -1.93 -5.13
C PHE A 9 9.54 -2.32 -3.95
N SER A 10 10.07 -1.32 -3.22
CA SER A 10 10.96 -1.59 -2.09
C SER A 10 10.30 -1.27 -0.76
N ILE A 11 10.56 -2.11 0.24
CA ILE A 11 10.28 -1.85 1.65
C ILE A 11 11.61 -1.93 2.40
N GLY A 12 12.03 -0.82 3.02
CA GLY A 12 13.37 -0.74 3.60
C GLY A 12 14.45 -0.90 2.52
N GLN A 13 15.30 -1.92 2.65
CA GLN A 13 16.37 -2.26 1.69
C GLN A 13 16.03 -3.46 0.80
N GLU A 14 14.84 -4.04 0.95
CA GLU A 14 14.43 -5.24 0.23
C GLU A 14 13.42 -4.92 -0.87
N GLU A 15 13.44 -5.73 -1.93
CA GLU A 15 12.50 -5.66 -3.05
C GLU A 15 11.38 -6.67 -2.89
N TYR A 16 10.16 -6.22 -3.17
CA TYR A 16 8.93 -6.99 -3.13
C TYR A 16 8.19 -6.82 -4.46
N ALA A 17 7.28 -7.75 -4.74
CA ALA A 17 6.51 -7.75 -5.96
C ALA A 17 5.07 -8.18 -5.71
N VAL A 18 4.15 -7.58 -6.46
CA VAL A 18 2.74 -7.99 -6.51
C VAL A 18 2.34 -8.23 -7.97
N PRO A 19 1.54 -9.27 -8.28
CA PRO A 19 1.04 -9.48 -9.64
C PRO A 19 0.34 -8.22 -10.15
N ILE A 20 0.64 -7.79 -11.38
CA ILE A 20 0.05 -6.58 -11.94
C ILE A 20 -1.48 -6.69 -12.05
N SER A 21 -2.01 -7.92 -12.16
CA SER A 21 -3.44 -8.21 -12.20
C SER A 21 -4.18 -7.85 -10.91
N GLN A 22 -3.48 -7.76 -9.78
CA GLN A 22 -4.05 -7.34 -8.50
C GLN A 22 -3.95 -5.83 -8.27
N VAL A 23 -3.12 -5.11 -9.03
CA VAL A 23 -2.89 -3.68 -8.87
C VAL A 23 -3.92 -2.90 -9.69
N LYS A 24 -4.74 -2.10 -9.04
CA LYS A 24 -5.66 -1.18 -9.71
C LYS A 24 -4.96 0.08 -10.19
N GLU A 25 -4.21 0.72 -9.29
CA GLU A 25 -3.47 1.94 -9.59
C GLU A 25 -2.33 2.16 -8.59
N VAL A 26 -1.32 2.92 -9.01
CA VAL A 26 -0.24 3.39 -8.15
C VAL A 26 -0.32 4.91 -8.13
N ILE A 27 -0.53 5.48 -6.95
CA ILE A 27 -0.66 6.93 -6.76
C ILE A 27 0.50 7.47 -5.91
N TYR A 28 0.73 8.78 -5.99
CA TYR A 28 1.62 9.45 -5.04
C TYR A 28 1.02 9.38 -3.63
N TYR A 29 1.89 9.34 -2.62
CA TYR A 29 1.44 9.43 -1.24
C TYR A 29 0.58 10.68 -1.03
N THR A 30 -0.60 10.47 -0.44
CA THR A 30 -1.47 11.51 0.08
C THR A 30 -1.67 11.26 1.56
N ILE A 31 -1.78 12.32 2.35
CA ILE A 31 -1.89 12.23 3.80
C ILE A 31 -3.23 11.54 4.15
N PRO A 32 -3.20 10.36 4.79
CA PRO A 32 -4.43 9.69 5.21
C PRO A 32 -5.10 10.40 6.39
N THR A 33 -6.43 10.38 6.42
CA THR A 33 -7.21 10.77 7.59
C THR A 33 -7.08 9.67 8.64
N ARG A 34 -6.58 10.02 9.83
CA ARG A 34 -6.36 9.04 10.91
C ARG A 34 -7.68 8.41 11.38
N ILE A 35 -7.62 7.11 11.67
CA ILE A 35 -8.70 6.37 12.32
C ILE A 35 -8.30 6.15 13.79
N PRO A 36 -9.12 6.55 14.77
CA PRO A 36 -8.86 6.24 16.18
C PRO A 36 -8.87 4.73 16.44
N SER A 37 -7.99 4.27 17.33
CA SER A 37 -7.93 2.87 17.79
C SER A 37 -7.74 1.82 16.68
N SER A 38 -7.16 2.20 15.54
CA SER A 38 -6.79 1.26 14.48
C SER A 38 -5.51 0.49 14.84
N MET A 39 -5.29 -0.64 14.16
CA MET A 39 -4.03 -1.37 14.23
C MET A 39 -2.87 -0.48 13.80
N ASP A 40 -1.67 -0.69 14.36
CA ASP A 40 -0.50 0.17 14.14
C ASP A 40 -0.09 0.30 12.67
N SER A 41 -0.36 -0.74 11.88
CA SER A 41 -0.13 -0.78 10.44
C SER A 41 -1.15 0.02 9.64
N VAL A 42 -2.36 0.24 10.17
CA VAL A 42 -3.36 1.11 9.54
C VAL A 42 -3.02 2.56 9.85
N ILE A 43 -2.55 3.29 8.83
CA ILE A 43 -2.18 4.71 9.00
C ILE A 43 -3.35 5.68 8.78
N GLY A 44 -4.47 5.19 8.27
CA GLY A 44 -5.71 5.94 8.13
C GLY A 44 -6.52 5.52 6.90
N VAL A 45 -7.40 6.41 6.45
CA VAL A 45 -8.15 6.28 5.20
C VAL A 45 -7.85 7.41 4.23
N ILE A 46 -8.01 7.17 2.94
CA ILE A 46 -8.04 8.21 1.90
C ILE A 46 -9.37 8.13 1.15
N ASN A 47 -9.81 9.27 0.60
CA ASN A 47 -10.88 9.29 -0.39
C ASN A 47 -10.25 9.28 -1.78
N LEU A 48 -10.44 8.19 -2.51
CA LEU A 48 -10.00 8.05 -3.89
C LEU A 48 -11.22 7.95 -4.80
N ARG A 49 -11.54 9.06 -5.49
CA ARG A 49 -12.66 9.17 -6.44
C ARG A 49 -14.01 8.74 -5.85
N GLY A 50 -14.27 9.16 -4.60
CA GLY A 50 -15.50 8.85 -3.87
C GLY A 50 -15.48 7.53 -3.11
N LYS A 51 -14.41 6.73 -3.22
CA LYS A 51 -14.24 5.50 -2.44
C LYS A 51 -13.31 5.75 -1.25
N ILE A 52 -13.76 5.36 -0.06
CA ILE A 52 -12.95 5.40 1.16
C ILE A 52 -12.11 4.13 1.20
N LEU A 53 -10.79 4.28 1.12
CA LEU A 53 -9.83 3.17 1.09
C LEU A 53 -8.95 3.22 2.36
N PRO A 54 -8.82 2.11 3.10
CA PRO A 54 -7.86 2.01 4.19
C PRO A 54 -6.44 1.97 3.63
N ILE A 55 -5.52 2.69 4.28
CA ILE A 55 -4.11 2.71 3.91
C ILE A 55 -3.30 1.99 4.98
N LEU A 56 -2.52 1.00 4.53
CA LEU A 56 -1.61 0.22 5.35
C LEU A 56 -0.17 0.69 5.15
N ASN A 57 0.58 0.84 6.24
CA ASN A 57 2.03 0.91 6.21
C ASN A 57 2.59 -0.52 6.19
N LEU A 58 2.99 -0.97 5.01
CA LEU A 58 3.51 -2.32 4.80
C LEU A 58 4.75 -2.61 5.64
N SER A 59 5.63 -1.62 5.89
CA SER A 59 6.83 -1.87 6.71
C SER A 59 6.47 -2.23 8.14
N LYS A 60 5.39 -1.65 8.69
CA LYS A 60 4.86 -2.04 9.99
C LYS A 60 4.16 -3.39 9.94
N GLU A 61 3.38 -3.65 8.89
CA GLU A 61 2.63 -4.90 8.72
C GLU A 61 3.56 -6.12 8.71
N ILE A 62 4.72 -6.03 8.05
CA ILE A 62 5.68 -7.14 7.93
C ILE A 62 6.89 -7.01 8.87
N GLY A 63 6.90 -6.02 9.77
CA GLY A 63 7.94 -5.85 10.78
C GLY A 63 9.31 -5.37 10.27
N ILE A 64 9.38 -4.71 9.12
CA ILE A 64 10.61 -4.17 8.53
C ILE A 64 10.79 -2.70 8.89
N LYS A 65 12.01 -2.35 9.34
CA LYS A 65 12.40 -0.95 9.55
C LYS A 65 12.50 -0.24 8.20
N SER A 66 11.76 0.86 8.05
CA SER A 66 11.85 1.77 6.92
C SER A 66 12.16 3.17 7.43
N ASN A 67 13.21 3.79 6.87
CA ASN A 67 13.63 5.15 7.21
C ASN A 67 13.18 6.18 6.14
N LYS A 68 12.39 5.77 5.14
CA LYS A 68 11.96 6.67 4.07
C LYS A 68 10.86 7.61 4.54
N GLU A 69 10.98 8.88 4.21
CA GLU A 69 9.90 9.84 4.42
C GLU A 69 8.68 9.47 3.57
N PHE A 70 7.49 9.51 4.17
CA PHE A 70 6.24 9.16 3.48
C PHE A 70 5.99 9.99 2.21
N LYS A 71 6.47 11.24 2.16
CA LYS A 71 6.22 12.16 1.02
C LYS A 71 6.85 11.68 -0.29
N GLU A 72 7.90 10.86 -0.22
CA GLU A 72 8.55 10.28 -1.40
C GLU A 72 7.96 8.93 -1.80
N GLN A 73 7.03 8.40 -1.00
CA GLN A 73 6.45 7.08 -1.19
C GLN A 73 5.27 7.09 -2.17
N LYS A 74 4.92 5.89 -2.63
CA LYS A 74 3.75 5.60 -3.44
C LYS A 74 2.74 4.81 -2.61
N ILE A 75 1.47 4.96 -2.94
CA ILE A 75 0.42 4.08 -2.45
C ILE A 75 0.04 3.15 -3.61
N ILE A 76 0.15 1.85 -3.38
CA ILE A 76 -0.29 0.82 -4.33
C ILE A 76 -1.70 0.41 -3.93
N ILE A 77 -2.67 0.66 -4.81
CA ILE A 77 -4.06 0.27 -4.59
C ILE A 77 -4.24 -1.12 -5.19
N ILE A 78 -4.55 -2.09 -4.34
CA ILE A 78 -4.81 -3.48 -4.73
C ILE A 78 -6.28 -3.83 -4.61
N GLU A 79 -6.76 -4.74 -5.44
CA GLU A 79 -8.06 -5.39 -5.25
C GLU A 79 -7.85 -6.70 -4.51
N ASN A 80 -8.39 -6.79 -3.29
CA ASN A 80 -8.51 -8.07 -2.59
C ASN A 80 -9.91 -8.62 -2.84
N ASN A 81 -10.01 -9.79 -3.48
CA ASN A 81 -11.28 -10.49 -3.68
C ASN A 81 -11.73 -11.24 -2.42
N ASN A 82 -10.96 -11.21 -1.34
CA ASN A 82 -11.37 -11.71 -0.03
C ASN A 82 -11.71 -10.54 0.91
N PRO A 83 -12.90 -10.53 1.53
CA PRO A 83 -13.34 -9.43 2.38
C PRO A 83 -12.63 -9.37 3.75
N PHE A 84 -11.77 -10.34 4.07
CA PHE A 84 -11.00 -10.43 5.32
C PHE A 84 -9.68 -11.15 5.06
#